data_AF-A0A950W7F7-F1
#
_entry.id   AF-A0A950W7F7-F1
#
_cell.length_a   1.000
_cell.length_b   1.000
_cell.length_c   1.000
_cell.angle_alpha   90.00
_cell.angle_beta   90.00
_cell.angle_gamma   90.00
#
_symmetry.space_group_name_H-M   'P 1'
#
loop_
_entity.id
_entity.type
_entity.pdbx_description
1 polymer ?
#
loop_
_entity_poly.entity_id
_entity_poly.type
_entity_poly.pdbx_seq_one_letter_code
_entity_poly.pdbx_strand_id
1 'polypeptide(L)'
;MDYTTLTVKKPSAGSLNEEPLAVTSLYQALKELPDPRRDQGKRYELAVILCLLVLAKLAGQTKLSGATQWVRHRRVSLAQRFGLSCQAMPCQTTYCNVLAVIDAQRLDEILCAFFQRWEAHSRCADEPSRLLTPQGKADHRHLAIDGKALRSTSKHVHPVHQLSCYEVATGTVLWHCNVQEKHNEISELKPLLTVSTVKGRILSLDALHTQREFCRQVQRLEGDYVLIAKDNQPTLKEDIADFFEEPPPDQRRWQEA
;
A
#
# COMPACT_ATOMS: atom_id res chain seq x y z
N MET A 1 -10.29 -30.56 -13.24
CA MET A 1 -10.99 -29.27 -13.12
C MET A 1 -10.44 -28.36 -14.20
N ASP A 2 -11.22 -28.11 -15.25
CA ASP A 2 -10.82 -27.29 -16.39
C ASP A 2 -10.86 -25.80 -16.01
N TYR A 3 -9.71 -25.12 -16.11
CA TYR A 3 -9.56 -23.68 -15.84
C TYR A 3 -9.82 -22.82 -17.09
N THR A 4 -10.46 -23.36 -18.13
CA THR A 4 -10.46 -22.78 -19.48
C THR A 4 -11.64 -21.84 -19.80
N THR A 5 -12.48 -21.48 -18.82
CA THR A 5 -13.64 -20.59 -19.05
C THR A 5 -13.71 -19.44 -18.06
N LEU A 6 -12.67 -18.59 -18.06
CA LEU A 6 -12.87 -17.17 -17.79
C LEU A 6 -13.22 -16.51 -19.12
N THR A 7 -14.50 -16.54 -19.51
CA THR A 7 -15.03 -15.64 -20.54
C THR A 7 -15.02 -14.23 -19.98
N VAL A 8 -13.84 -13.61 -20.02
CA VAL A 8 -13.70 -12.16 -19.86
C VAL A 8 -14.48 -11.54 -21.01
N LYS A 9 -15.62 -10.92 -20.68
CA LYS A 9 -16.38 -10.08 -21.61
C LYS A 9 -15.38 -9.10 -22.20
N LYS A 10 -15.03 -9.28 -23.48
CA LYS A 10 -14.00 -8.49 -24.16
C LYS A 10 -14.45 -7.03 -24.08
N PRO A 11 -13.81 -6.15 -23.27
CA PRO A 11 -14.15 -4.75 -23.35
C PRO A 11 -13.87 -4.34 -24.80
N SER A 12 -14.78 -3.53 -25.37
CA SER A 12 -14.54 -2.89 -26.66
C SER A 12 -13.11 -2.34 -26.66
N ALA A 13 -12.44 -2.42 -27.80
CA ALA A 13 -11.12 -1.87 -28.00
C ALA A 13 -11.19 -0.32 -27.99
N GLY A 14 -11.61 0.27 -26.87
CA GLY A 14 -11.53 1.69 -26.62
C GLY A 14 -10.05 2.06 -26.52
N SER A 15 -9.70 3.11 -27.25
CA SER A 15 -8.44 3.83 -27.08
C SER A 15 -8.31 4.29 -25.62
N LEU A 16 -7.08 4.38 -25.09
CA LEU A 16 -6.81 4.96 -23.76
C LEU A 16 -7.26 6.45 -23.64
N ASN A 17 -7.76 7.04 -24.72
CA ASN A 17 -8.27 8.41 -24.84
C ASN A 17 -9.80 8.52 -24.68
N GLU A 18 -10.52 7.47 -24.30
CA GLU A 18 -11.96 7.60 -23.95
C GLU A 18 -12.11 8.19 -22.54
N GLU A 19 -12.64 9.41 -22.48
CA GLU A 19 -12.76 10.31 -21.31
C GLU A 19 -13.43 9.76 -20.02
N PRO A 20 -14.32 8.74 -19.99
CA PRO A 20 -14.91 8.31 -18.71
C PRO A 20 -13.95 7.46 -17.83
N LEU A 21 -12.75 7.12 -18.30
CA LEU A 21 -11.79 6.26 -17.59
C LEU A 21 -10.69 7.03 -16.83
N ALA A 22 -10.66 8.36 -16.89
CA ALA A 22 -9.53 9.14 -16.36
C ALA A 22 -9.26 8.89 -14.87
N VAL A 23 -10.31 8.75 -14.05
CA VAL A 23 -10.19 8.55 -12.59
C VAL A 23 -9.63 7.17 -12.25
N THR A 24 -9.93 6.14 -13.05
CA THR A 24 -9.53 4.74 -12.83
C THR A 24 -8.37 4.28 -13.71
N SER A 25 -7.82 5.17 -14.54
CA SER A 25 -6.73 4.84 -15.45
C SER A 25 -5.38 5.05 -14.79
N LEU A 26 -4.71 3.95 -14.44
CA LEU A 26 -3.33 3.97 -13.95
C LEU A 26 -2.38 4.66 -14.95
N TYR A 27 -2.64 4.52 -16.25
CA TYR A 27 -1.83 5.17 -17.29
C TYR A 27 -1.93 6.70 -17.18
N GLN A 28 -3.13 7.26 -16.97
CA GLN A 28 -3.30 8.71 -16.82
C GLN A 28 -2.64 9.22 -15.53
N ALA A 29 -2.77 8.47 -14.42
CA ALA A 29 -2.07 8.82 -13.18
C ALA A 29 -0.54 8.85 -13.38
N LEU A 30 0.03 7.85 -14.06
CA LEU A 30 1.47 7.79 -14.33
C LEU A 30 1.96 8.86 -15.32
N LYS A 31 1.07 9.52 -16.08
CA LYS A 31 1.46 10.66 -16.93
C LYS A 31 1.75 11.93 -16.13
N GLU A 32 1.26 12.03 -14.90
CA GLU A 32 1.58 13.15 -14.00
C GLU A 32 3.04 13.11 -13.51
N LEU A 33 3.73 11.98 -13.69
CA LEU A 33 5.10 11.82 -13.28
C LEU A 33 6.06 12.52 -14.27
N PRO A 34 6.90 13.46 -13.81
CA PRO A 34 7.90 14.10 -14.66
C PRO A 34 8.84 13.06 -15.27
N ASP A 35 9.19 13.21 -16.55
CA ASP A 35 10.12 12.33 -17.22
C ASP A 35 11.57 12.83 -17.07
N PRO A 36 12.40 12.24 -16.19
CA PRO A 36 13.76 12.71 -15.92
C PRO A 36 14.74 12.41 -17.08
N ARG A 37 14.31 11.66 -18.10
CA ARG A 37 15.16 11.34 -19.25
C ARG A 37 15.37 12.58 -20.11
N ARG A 38 16.53 12.65 -20.75
CA ARG A 38 16.80 13.63 -21.82
C ARG A 38 15.81 13.44 -22.97
N ASP A 39 15.39 14.54 -23.61
CA ASP A 39 14.39 14.49 -24.69
C ASP A 39 14.88 13.73 -25.93
N GLN A 40 16.18 13.74 -26.16
CA GLN A 40 16.81 13.01 -27.26
C GLN A 40 16.64 11.49 -27.06
N GLY A 41 16.01 10.82 -28.03
CA GLY A 41 15.87 9.37 -28.03
C GLY A 41 14.72 8.81 -27.20
N LYS A 42 13.79 9.66 -26.71
CA LYS A 42 12.52 9.20 -26.11
C LYS A 42 11.66 8.52 -27.17
N ARG A 43 11.74 7.18 -27.25
CA ARG A 43 10.89 6.35 -28.12
C ARG A 43 9.54 5.98 -27.51
N TYR A 44 9.48 5.94 -26.18
CA TYR A 44 8.29 5.57 -25.43
C TYR A 44 8.08 6.58 -24.30
N GLU A 45 6.83 6.97 -24.09
CA GLU A 45 6.44 7.76 -22.92
C GLU A 45 6.78 7.01 -21.62
N LEU A 46 7.07 7.76 -20.57
CA LEU A 46 7.40 7.18 -19.26
C LEU A 46 6.24 6.33 -18.72
N ALA A 47 5.01 6.83 -18.81
CA ALA A 47 3.81 6.13 -18.36
C ALA A 47 3.65 4.76 -19.04
N VAL A 48 3.92 4.65 -20.35
CA VAL A 48 3.87 3.37 -21.07
C VAL A 48 4.90 2.39 -20.49
N ILE A 49 6.15 2.82 -20.29
CA ILE A 49 7.22 1.97 -19.75
C ILE A 49 6.83 1.43 -18.37
N LEU A 50 6.30 2.28 -17.50
CA LEU A 50 5.87 1.91 -16.15
C LEU A 50 4.65 0.97 -16.17
N CYS A 51 3.64 1.26 -17.00
CA CYS A 51 2.49 0.37 -17.18
C CYS A 51 2.92 -1.03 -17.64
N LEU A 52 3.87 -1.13 -18.57
CA LEU A 52 4.40 -2.40 -19.04
C LEU A 52 5.07 -3.21 -17.91
N LEU A 53 5.82 -2.55 -17.03
CA LEU A 53 6.41 -3.18 -15.84
C LEU A 53 5.34 -3.66 -14.86
N VAL A 54 4.33 -2.84 -14.59
CA VAL A 54 3.20 -3.20 -13.70
C VAL A 54 2.47 -4.42 -14.26
N LEU A 55 2.12 -4.42 -15.55
CA LEU A 55 1.45 -5.55 -16.20
C LEU A 55 2.28 -6.83 -16.13
N ALA A 56 3.59 -6.74 -16.38
CA ALA A 56 4.49 -7.88 -16.24
C ALA A 56 4.55 -8.39 -14.80
N LYS A 57 4.58 -7.49 -13.81
CA LYS A 57 4.59 -7.84 -12.39
C LYS A 57 3.30 -8.55 -11.97
N LEU A 58 2.14 -8.05 -12.42
CA LEU A 58 0.83 -8.68 -12.21
C LEU A 58 0.75 -10.06 -12.88
N ALA A 59 1.44 -10.25 -14.00
CA ALA A 59 1.60 -11.55 -14.64
C ALA A 59 2.66 -12.45 -13.97
N GLY A 60 3.05 -12.15 -12.73
CA GLY A 60 3.94 -12.96 -11.90
C GLY A 60 5.44 -12.79 -12.21
N GLN A 61 5.84 -11.86 -13.08
CA GLN A 61 7.25 -11.66 -13.37
C GLN A 61 7.97 -10.98 -12.19
N THR A 62 8.99 -11.65 -11.66
CA THR A 62 9.75 -11.17 -10.48
C THR A 62 11.11 -10.55 -10.85
N LYS A 63 11.57 -10.74 -12.09
CA LYS A 63 12.85 -10.22 -12.60
C LYS A 63 12.63 -9.33 -13.82
N LEU A 64 13.49 -8.33 -14.01
CA LEU A 64 13.42 -7.43 -15.18
C LEU A 64 13.62 -8.14 -16.52
N SER A 65 14.47 -9.17 -16.57
CA SER A 65 14.64 -9.99 -17.78
C SER A 65 13.34 -10.73 -18.13
N GLY A 66 12.68 -11.32 -17.13
CA GLY A 66 11.37 -11.97 -17.28
C GLY A 66 10.28 -10.98 -17.72
N ALA A 67 10.24 -9.79 -17.12
CA ALA A 67 9.31 -8.74 -17.53
C ALA A 67 9.54 -8.31 -19.00
N THR A 68 10.81 -8.11 -19.39
CA THR A 68 11.18 -7.73 -20.77
C THR A 68 10.75 -8.80 -21.78
N GLN A 69 10.99 -10.08 -21.48
CA GLN A 69 10.57 -11.20 -22.33
C GLN A 69 9.04 -11.29 -22.41
N TRP A 70 8.36 -11.16 -21.28
CA TRP A 70 6.91 -11.20 -21.18
C TRP A 70 6.23 -10.13 -22.05
N VAL A 71 6.77 -8.90 -22.03
CA VAL A 71 6.33 -7.78 -22.87
C VAL A 71 6.61 -8.09 -24.35
N ARG A 72 7.82 -8.56 -24.67
CA ARG A 72 8.22 -8.88 -26.06
C ARG A 72 7.31 -9.93 -26.70
N HIS A 73 6.90 -10.96 -25.93
CA HIS A 73 6.01 -12.01 -26.42
C HIS A 73 4.58 -11.50 -26.70
N ARG A 74 4.20 -10.34 -26.16
CA ARG A 74 2.87 -9.72 -26.31
C ARG A 74 2.90 -8.42 -27.10
N ARG A 75 3.99 -8.16 -27.83
CA ARG A 75 4.26 -6.89 -28.50
C ARG A 75 3.12 -6.40 -29.40
N VAL A 76 2.42 -7.31 -30.09
CA VAL A 76 1.34 -6.93 -31.02
C VAL A 76 0.15 -6.35 -30.24
N SER A 77 -0.35 -7.09 -29.26
CA SER A 77 -1.48 -6.67 -28.43
C SER A 77 -1.17 -5.42 -27.60
N LEU A 78 0.04 -5.34 -27.04
CA LEU A 78 0.46 -4.19 -26.25
C LEU A 78 0.65 -2.95 -27.12
N ALA A 79 1.28 -3.06 -28.30
CA ALA A 79 1.40 -1.94 -29.23
C ALA A 79 0.02 -1.39 -29.65
N GLN A 80 -0.94 -2.28 -29.94
CA GLN A 80 -2.30 -1.87 -30.27
C GLN A 80 -2.98 -1.16 -29.09
N ARG A 81 -2.86 -1.69 -27.85
CA ARG A 81 -3.53 -1.14 -26.66
C ARG A 81 -2.96 0.23 -26.25
N PHE A 82 -1.65 0.42 -26.40
CA PHE A 82 -0.96 1.68 -26.08
C PHE A 82 -0.85 2.64 -27.27
N GLY A 83 -1.40 2.29 -28.45
CA GLY A 83 -1.33 3.14 -29.64
C GLY A 83 0.09 3.38 -30.16
N LEU A 84 1.00 2.42 -29.99
CA LEU A 84 2.40 2.56 -30.42
C LEU A 84 2.51 2.41 -31.94
N SER A 85 3.24 3.33 -32.58
CA SER A 85 3.48 3.33 -34.02
C SER A 85 4.33 2.15 -34.51
N CYS A 86 5.05 1.49 -33.60
CA CYS A 86 5.84 0.31 -33.91
C CYS A 86 5.65 -0.80 -32.86
N GLN A 87 5.85 -2.05 -33.30
CA GLN A 87 5.82 -3.22 -32.41
C GLN A 87 7.14 -3.47 -31.69
N ALA A 88 8.13 -2.58 -31.85
CA ALA A 88 9.32 -2.62 -31.02
C ALA A 88 8.91 -2.31 -29.58
N MET A 89 9.45 -3.07 -28.63
CA MET A 89 9.19 -2.90 -27.20
C MET A 89 10.46 -2.43 -26.50
N PRO A 90 10.36 -1.75 -25.34
CA PRO A 90 11.54 -1.36 -24.58
C PRO A 90 12.42 -2.58 -24.24
N CYS A 91 13.73 -2.43 -24.38
CA CYS A 91 14.68 -3.47 -23.98
C CYS A 91 14.96 -3.38 -22.47
N GLN A 92 15.60 -4.41 -21.90
CA GLN A 92 15.91 -4.44 -20.47
C GLN A 92 16.68 -3.18 -20.01
N THR A 93 17.65 -2.73 -20.81
CA THR A 93 18.42 -1.50 -20.53
C THR A 93 17.54 -0.26 -20.44
N THR A 94 16.48 -0.15 -21.25
CA THR A 94 15.53 0.97 -21.15
C THR A 94 14.85 0.99 -19.79
N TYR A 95 14.38 -0.16 -19.29
CA TYR A 95 13.77 -0.25 -17.97
C TYR A 95 14.77 0.07 -16.86
N CYS A 96 15.99 -0.50 -16.91
CA CYS A 96 17.03 -0.22 -15.92
C CYS A 96 17.36 1.27 -15.85
N ASN A 97 17.56 1.91 -17.00
CA ASN A 97 17.91 3.33 -17.06
C ASN A 97 16.79 4.20 -16.51
N VAL A 98 15.52 3.90 -16.80
CA VAL A 98 14.37 4.62 -16.24
C VAL A 98 14.30 4.47 -14.73
N LEU A 99 14.33 3.22 -14.24
CA LEU A 99 14.20 2.94 -12.81
C LEU A 99 15.38 3.49 -11.98
N ALA A 100 16.55 3.69 -12.59
CA ALA A 100 17.72 4.24 -11.93
C ALA A 100 17.63 5.76 -11.66
N VAL A 101 16.77 6.49 -12.38
CA VAL A 101 16.71 7.97 -12.31
C VAL A 101 15.33 8.49 -11.91
N ILE A 102 14.33 7.62 -11.81
CA ILE A 102 12.97 8.01 -11.46
C ILE A 102 12.89 8.46 -10.00
N ASP A 103 12.11 9.50 -9.74
CA ASP A 103 11.78 9.90 -8.38
C ASP A 103 10.79 8.89 -7.78
N ALA A 104 11.32 8.03 -6.89
CA ALA A 104 10.55 6.99 -6.22
C ALA A 104 9.46 7.58 -5.32
N GLN A 105 9.76 8.67 -4.59
CA GLN A 105 8.79 9.30 -3.69
C GLN A 105 7.63 9.87 -4.49
N ARG A 106 7.91 10.57 -5.59
CA ARG A 106 6.85 11.13 -6.44
C ARG A 106 5.99 10.04 -7.09
N LEU A 107 6.60 8.93 -7.52
CA LEU A 107 5.87 7.78 -8.04
C LEU A 107 4.91 7.21 -6.97
N ASP A 108 5.39 7.07 -5.74
CA ASP A 108 4.59 6.53 -4.63
C ASP A 108 3.40 7.43 -4.29
N GLU A 109 3.59 8.75 -4.25
CA GLU A 109 2.51 9.72 -4.07
C GLU A 109 1.41 9.56 -5.12
N ILE A 110 1.81 9.44 -6.40
CA ILE A 110 0.89 9.26 -7.52
C ILE A 110 0.13 7.94 -7.40
N LEU A 111 0.82 6.85 -7.07
CA LEU A 111 0.20 5.53 -6.91
C LEU A 111 -0.76 5.48 -5.73
N CYS A 112 -0.38 6.01 -4.56
CA CYS A 112 -1.25 6.09 -3.40
C CYS A 112 -2.51 6.91 -3.71
N ALA A 113 -2.35 8.08 -4.33
CA ALA A 113 -3.47 8.91 -4.73
C ALA A 113 -4.37 8.22 -5.76
N PHE A 114 -3.78 7.47 -6.71
CA PHE A 114 -4.52 6.66 -7.67
C PHE A 114 -5.37 5.58 -6.98
N PHE A 115 -4.80 4.77 -6.08
CA PHE A 115 -5.55 3.72 -5.40
C PHE A 115 -6.64 4.28 -4.49
N GLN A 116 -6.38 5.40 -3.80
CA GLN A 116 -7.40 6.08 -3.01
C GLN A 116 -8.58 6.57 -3.86
N ARG A 117 -8.29 7.15 -5.05
CA ARG A 117 -9.35 7.57 -6.00
C ARG A 117 -10.10 6.38 -6.59
N TRP A 118 -9.37 5.33 -6.98
CA TRP A 118 -9.95 4.10 -7.52
C TRP A 118 -10.90 3.47 -6.50
N GLU A 119 -10.46 3.37 -5.24
CA GLU A 119 -11.26 2.82 -4.16
C GLU A 119 -12.49 3.69 -3.85
N ALA A 120 -12.33 5.02 -3.83
CA ALA A 120 -13.45 5.94 -3.68
C ALA A 120 -14.48 5.77 -4.82
N HIS A 121 -14.03 5.61 -6.06
CA HIS A 121 -14.90 5.41 -7.21
C HIS A 121 -15.61 4.06 -7.18
N SER A 122 -14.89 2.97 -6.90
CA SER A 122 -15.45 1.61 -6.77
C SER A 122 -16.56 1.54 -5.70
N ARG A 123 -16.44 2.37 -4.65
CA ARG A 123 -17.41 2.46 -3.56
C ARG A 123 -18.65 3.31 -3.87
N CYS A 124 -18.58 4.22 -4.84
CA CYS A 124 -19.73 5.05 -5.24
C CYS A 124 -20.73 4.31 -6.13
N ALA A 125 -20.41 3.10 -6.61
CA ALA A 125 -21.31 2.33 -7.44
C ALA A 125 -22.43 1.62 -6.65
N ASP A 126 -22.22 1.28 -5.37
CA ASP A 126 -23.14 0.39 -4.62
C ASP A 126 -23.20 0.60 -3.07
N GLU A 127 -23.05 1.81 -2.48
CA GLU A 127 -23.29 1.95 -1.01
C GLU A 127 -23.75 3.35 -0.49
N PRO A 128 -24.54 3.40 0.62
CA PRO A 128 -25.00 4.64 1.25
C PRO A 128 -23.91 5.40 2.04
N SER A 129 -24.19 6.67 2.32
CA SER A 129 -23.34 7.64 3.04
C SER A 129 -22.78 7.13 4.38
N ARG A 130 -21.45 7.27 4.55
CA ARG A 130 -20.68 6.73 5.69
C ARG A 130 -20.62 7.62 6.93
N LEU A 131 -21.73 8.26 7.28
CA LEU A 131 -21.84 8.79 8.64
C LEU A 131 -22.42 7.77 9.61
N LEU A 132 -23.05 6.68 9.13
CA LEU A 132 -23.71 5.71 9.99
C LEU A 132 -23.75 4.34 9.30
N THR A 133 -23.41 3.27 10.03
CA THR A 133 -23.86 1.91 9.67
C THR A 133 -25.41 1.87 9.68
N PRO A 134 -26.06 0.84 9.10
CA PRO A 134 -27.53 0.67 9.19
C PRO A 134 -28.09 0.68 10.63
N GLN A 135 -27.22 0.56 11.63
CA GLN A 135 -27.53 0.53 13.07
C GLN A 135 -27.09 1.82 13.80
N GLY A 136 -26.67 2.87 13.08
CA GLY A 136 -26.32 4.16 13.68
C GLY A 136 -24.96 4.20 14.39
N LYS A 137 -24.13 3.15 14.29
CA LYS A 137 -22.76 3.15 14.81
C LYS A 137 -21.79 3.71 13.79
N ALA A 138 -20.88 4.57 14.25
CA ALA A 138 -19.75 5.04 13.46
C ALA A 138 -18.92 3.83 13.00
N ASP A 139 -18.69 3.73 11.69
CA ASP A 139 -17.76 2.74 11.13
C ASP A 139 -16.33 3.25 11.36
N HIS A 140 -15.72 2.84 12.48
CA HIS A 140 -14.33 3.17 12.76
C HIS A 140 -13.44 2.36 11.81
N ARG A 141 -12.99 2.98 10.73
CA ARG A 141 -12.09 2.33 9.77
C ARG A 141 -10.81 1.89 10.46
N HIS A 142 -10.46 0.62 10.29
CA HIS A 142 -9.23 0.05 10.84
C HIS A 142 -8.06 0.28 9.90
N LEU A 143 -7.04 0.97 10.39
CA LEU A 143 -5.74 1.13 9.75
C LEU A 143 -4.69 0.29 10.45
N ALA A 144 -3.93 -0.47 9.68
CA ALA A 144 -2.76 -1.18 10.16
C ALA A 144 -1.50 -0.49 9.65
N ILE A 145 -0.53 -0.30 10.55
CA ILE A 145 0.79 0.21 10.18
C ILE A 145 1.83 -0.87 10.50
N ASP A 146 2.64 -1.22 9.51
CA ASP A 146 3.57 -2.34 9.58
C ASP A 146 4.89 -1.99 8.88
N GLY A 147 5.99 -2.40 9.50
CA GLY A 147 7.36 -2.21 9.02
C GLY A 147 7.91 -3.50 8.42
N LYS A 148 8.40 -3.44 7.17
CA LYS A 148 9.02 -4.58 6.49
C LYS A 148 10.40 -4.25 5.96
N ALA A 149 11.36 -5.13 6.24
CA ALA A 149 12.67 -5.10 5.60
C ALA A 149 12.59 -5.66 4.18
N LEU A 150 13.02 -4.87 3.19
CA LEU A 150 13.08 -5.30 1.80
C LEU A 150 14.20 -6.33 1.62
N ARG A 151 13.83 -7.61 1.49
CA ARG A 151 14.77 -8.75 1.40
C ARG A 151 15.89 -8.58 0.38
N SER A 152 15.65 -7.93 -0.76
CA SER A 152 16.66 -7.72 -1.80
C SER A 152 17.76 -6.72 -1.37
N THR A 153 17.52 -5.95 -0.32
CA THR A 153 18.44 -4.92 0.19
C THR A 153 19.24 -5.39 1.39
N SER A 154 19.03 -6.62 1.87
CA SER A 154 19.66 -7.15 3.09
C SER A 154 21.19 -7.25 3.03
N LYS A 155 21.76 -7.31 1.81
CA LYS A 155 23.22 -7.32 1.58
C LYS A 155 23.83 -5.92 1.46
N HIS A 156 23.01 -4.88 1.43
CA HIS A 156 23.50 -3.51 1.46
C HIS A 156 23.95 -3.17 2.89
N VAL A 157 24.86 -2.21 3.02
CA VAL A 157 25.35 -1.72 4.31
C VAL A 157 24.17 -1.29 5.20
N HIS A 158 23.14 -0.75 4.58
CA HIS A 158 21.90 -0.34 5.23
C HIS A 158 20.71 -0.97 4.51
N PRO A 159 20.13 -2.05 5.06
CA PRO A 159 18.90 -2.64 4.54
C PRO A 159 17.76 -1.62 4.58
N VAL A 160 16.94 -1.60 3.53
CA VAL A 160 15.78 -0.71 3.46
C VAL A 160 14.66 -1.28 4.32
N HIS A 161 14.27 -0.53 5.36
CA HIS A 161 13.06 -0.75 6.12
C HIS A 161 11.95 0.15 5.58
N GLN A 162 10.83 -0.44 5.18
CA GLN A 162 9.68 0.29 4.66
C GLN A 162 8.51 0.17 5.63
N LEU A 163 8.00 1.31 6.08
CA LEU A 163 6.80 1.43 6.91
C LEU A 163 5.60 1.70 6.00
N SER A 164 4.52 0.93 6.15
CA SER A 164 3.32 1.08 5.33
C SER A 164 2.09 1.20 6.20
N CYS A 165 1.19 2.12 5.86
CA CYS A 165 -0.14 2.25 6.45
C CYS A 165 -1.20 1.86 5.43
N TYR A 166 -2.04 0.90 5.78
CA TYR A 166 -3.09 0.41 4.89
C TYR A 166 -4.40 0.23 5.63
N GLU A 167 -5.50 0.39 4.90
CA GLU A 167 -6.84 0.11 5.39
C GLU A 167 -7.09 -1.39 5.34
N VAL A 168 -7.38 -2.01 6.48
CA VAL A 168 -7.46 -3.47 6.59
C VAL A 168 -8.61 -4.06 5.80
N ALA A 169 -9.75 -3.37 5.74
CA ALA A 169 -10.94 -3.83 5.04
C ALA A 169 -10.70 -3.98 3.51
N THR A 170 -9.82 -3.17 2.93
CA THR A 170 -9.61 -3.14 1.47
C THR A 170 -8.22 -3.54 1.03
N GLY A 171 -7.27 -3.59 1.96
CA GLY A 171 -5.86 -3.77 1.65
C GLY A 171 -5.23 -2.58 0.91
N THR A 172 -5.92 -1.44 0.81
CA THR A 172 -5.39 -0.26 0.14
C THR A 172 -4.34 0.42 1.00
N VAL A 173 -3.14 0.56 0.46
CA VAL A 173 -2.07 1.34 1.07
C VAL A 173 -2.39 2.83 0.93
N LEU A 174 -2.49 3.51 2.06
CA LEU A 174 -2.76 4.96 2.11
C LEU A 174 -1.48 5.77 1.98
N TRP A 175 -0.41 5.28 2.58
CA TRP A 175 0.93 5.81 2.46
C TRP A 175 1.95 4.75 2.85
N HIS A 176 3.18 4.91 2.36
CA HIS A 176 4.34 4.19 2.86
C HIS A 176 5.57 5.10 2.81
N CYS A 177 6.57 4.81 3.62
CA CYS A 177 7.85 5.52 3.60
C CYS A 177 9.00 4.57 3.91
N ASN A 178 10.19 4.91 3.42
CA ASN A 178 11.42 4.22 3.81
C ASN A 178 11.97 4.89 5.07
N VAL A 179 12.21 4.09 6.11
CA VAL A 179 12.78 4.54 7.37
C VAL A 179 14.27 4.79 7.14
N GLN A 180 14.71 6.04 7.34
CA GLN A 180 16.11 6.40 7.10
C GLN A 180 17.03 5.92 8.21
N GLU A 181 18.31 5.70 7.88
CA GLU A 181 19.35 5.12 8.75
C GLU A 181 19.46 5.72 10.16
N LYS A 182 19.18 7.02 10.32
CA LYS A 182 19.29 7.74 11.60
C LYS A 182 17.95 7.89 12.33
N HIS A 183 16.84 7.55 11.69
CA HIS A 183 15.51 7.67 12.25
C HIS A 183 15.02 6.29 12.66
N ASN A 184 14.42 6.20 13.85
CA ASN A 184 13.65 5.01 14.21
C ASN A 184 12.26 5.11 13.55
N GLU A 185 11.62 3.95 13.33
CA GLU A 185 10.28 3.87 12.71
C GLU A 185 9.26 4.78 13.43
N ILE A 186 9.43 4.95 14.75
CA ILE A 186 8.62 5.83 15.59
C ILE A 186 8.74 7.31 15.19
N SER A 187 9.95 7.80 14.89
CA SER A 187 10.15 9.20 14.51
C SER A 187 9.58 9.50 13.12
N GLU A 188 9.74 8.55 12.19
CA GLU A 188 9.18 8.65 10.83
C GLU A 188 7.65 8.56 10.81
N LEU A 189 7.06 7.85 11.79
CA LEU A 189 5.61 7.71 11.90
C LEU A 189 4.92 9.01 12.36
N LYS A 190 5.54 9.78 13.26
CA LYS A 190 4.93 11.00 13.85
C LYS A 190 4.40 12.00 12.81
N PRO A 191 5.15 12.39 11.76
CA PRO A 191 4.64 13.34 10.76
C PRO A 191 3.51 12.76 9.89
N LEU A 192 3.36 11.43 9.84
CA LEU A 192 2.36 10.73 9.03
C LEU A 192 1.02 10.58 9.76
N LEU A 193 1.01 10.81 11.09
CA LEU A 193 -0.20 10.91 11.90
C LEU A 193 -0.81 12.32 11.77
N THR A 194 -1.65 12.47 10.76
CA THR A 194 -2.43 13.68 10.51
C THR A 194 -3.89 13.48 10.91
N VAL A 195 -4.64 14.59 11.09
CA VAL A 195 -6.08 14.54 11.37
C VAL A 195 -6.82 13.73 10.30
N SER A 196 -6.49 13.92 9.01
CA SER A 196 -7.11 13.20 7.90
C SER A 196 -6.87 11.69 7.92
N THR A 197 -5.75 11.26 8.51
CA THR A 197 -5.39 9.85 8.63
C THR A 197 -5.97 9.20 9.87
N VAL A 198 -6.11 9.94 10.98
CA VAL A 198 -6.37 9.37 12.31
C VAL A 198 -7.81 9.56 12.81
N LYS A 199 -8.44 10.70 12.51
CA LYS A 199 -9.74 11.07 13.09
C LYS A 199 -10.83 10.03 12.77
N GLY A 200 -11.47 9.50 13.82
CA GLY A 200 -12.53 8.49 13.72
C GLY A 200 -12.06 7.12 13.24
N ARG A 201 -10.76 6.82 13.31
CA ARG A 201 -10.17 5.55 12.86
C ARG A 201 -9.49 4.82 14.01
N ILE A 202 -9.42 3.50 13.90
CA ILE A 202 -8.65 2.64 14.83
C ILE A 202 -7.32 2.31 14.19
N LEU A 203 -6.22 2.62 14.88
CA LEU A 203 -4.86 2.29 14.42
C LEU A 203 -4.32 1.05 15.15
N SER A 204 -3.77 0.10 14.41
CA SER A 204 -3.03 -1.04 14.98
C SER A 204 -1.60 -1.10 14.47
N LEU A 205 -0.66 -1.39 15.37
CA LEU A 205 0.77 -1.46 15.09
C LEU A 205 1.40 -2.60 15.90
N ASP A 206 2.61 -3.01 15.51
CA ASP A 206 3.37 -3.97 16.31
C ASP A 206 3.76 -3.38 17.67
N ALA A 207 4.05 -4.28 18.61
CA ALA A 207 4.34 -4.00 20.00
C ALA A 207 5.43 -2.95 20.20
N LEU A 208 6.43 -2.89 19.30
CA LEU A 208 7.51 -1.89 19.36
C LEU A 208 6.97 -0.44 19.37
N HIS A 209 5.78 -0.21 18.80
CA HIS A 209 5.11 1.08 18.76
C HIS A 209 4.16 1.34 19.94
N THR A 210 4.03 0.41 20.89
CA THR A 210 3.27 0.59 22.14
C THR A 210 3.98 1.62 23.03
N GLN A 211 3.83 2.90 22.69
CA GLN A 211 4.49 4.03 23.34
C GLN A 211 3.46 5.07 23.79
N ARG A 212 3.64 5.60 25.00
CA ARG A 212 2.73 6.61 25.58
C ARG A 212 2.54 7.82 24.68
N GLU A 213 3.61 8.30 24.04
CA GLU A 213 3.55 9.47 23.17
C GLU A 213 2.74 9.22 21.90
N PHE A 214 2.89 8.03 21.30
CA PHE A 214 2.06 7.61 20.16
C PHE A 214 0.58 7.57 20.56
N CYS A 215 0.24 6.91 21.66
CA CYS A 215 -1.14 6.82 22.16
C CYS A 215 -1.76 8.21 22.39
N ARG A 216 -1.02 9.13 23.02
CA ARG A 216 -1.47 10.52 23.23
C ARG A 216 -1.69 11.26 21.92
N GLN A 217 -0.79 11.10 20.94
CA GLN A 217 -0.92 11.74 19.64
C GLN A 217 -2.17 11.25 18.90
N VAL A 218 -2.44 9.94 18.91
CA VAL A 218 -3.64 9.37 18.28
C VAL A 218 -4.92 9.91 18.93
N GLN A 219 -4.99 9.92 20.26
CA GLN A 219 -6.14 10.48 20.99
C GLN A 219 -6.33 11.97 20.72
N ARG A 220 -5.24 12.75 20.68
CA ARG A 220 -5.28 14.19 20.36
C ARG A 220 -5.85 14.45 18.96
N LEU A 221 -5.67 13.51 18.03
CA LEU A 221 -6.21 13.57 16.68
C LEU A 221 -7.59 12.93 16.54
N GLU A 222 -8.29 12.66 17.66
CA GLU A 222 -9.62 12.04 17.73
C GLU A 222 -9.67 10.64 17.08
N GLY A 223 -8.59 9.87 17.20
CA GLY A 223 -8.55 8.46 16.80
C GLY A 223 -8.43 7.51 17.98
N ASP A 224 -8.62 6.23 17.68
CA ASP A 224 -8.51 5.11 18.62
C ASP A 224 -7.31 4.23 18.22
N TYR A 225 -6.84 3.38 19.15
CA TYR A 225 -5.73 2.46 18.87
C TYR A 225 -5.92 1.10 19.54
N VAL A 226 -5.35 0.08 18.91
CA VAL A 226 -5.20 -1.27 19.46
C VAL A 226 -3.73 -1.67 19.32
N LEU A 227 -3.04 -1.80 20.45
CA LEU A 227 -1.61 -2.08 20.51
C LEU A 227 -1.35 -3.27 21.41
N ILE A 228 -0.30 -4.03 21.10
CA ILE A 228 0.08 -5.22 21.87
C ILE A 228 1.16 -4.80 22.88
N ALA A 229 0.91 -5.00 24.17
CA ALA A 229 1.94 -4.87 25.19
C ALA A 229 2.76 -6.17 25.26
N LYS A 230 4.07 -6.07 25.05
CA LYS A 230 5.03 -7.18 25.23
C LYS A 230 6.12 -6.74 26.22
N ASP A 231 7.28 -7.38 26.16
CA ASP A 231 8.41 -7.12 27.07
C ASP A 231 9.02 -5.71 26.90
N ASN A 232 8.63 -4.97 25.86
CA ASN A 232 8.98 -3.56 25.70
C ASN A 232 8.18 -2.62 26.63
N GLN A 233 7.12 -3.12 27.27
CA GLN A 233 6.34 -2.44 28.30
C GLN A 233 6.08 -3.41 29.47
N PRO A 234 7.12 -3.80 30.22
CA PRO A 234 7.06 -4.92 31.17
C PRO A 234 6.00 -4.71 32.26
N THR A 235 5.97 -3.52 32.87
CA THR A 235 4.98 -3.18 33.90
C THR A 235 3.55 -3.22 33.36
N LEU A 236 3.32 -2.68 32.16
CA LEU A 236 1.98 -2.72 31.55
C LEU A 236 1.55 -4.17 31.23
N LYS A 237 2.50 -5.00 30.80
CA LYS A 237 2.24 -6.42 30.53
C LYS A 237 1.89 -7.17 31.82
N GLU A 238 2.61 -6.92 32.90
CA GLU A 238 2.33 -7.46 34.24
C GLU A 238 0.97 -7.00 34.74
N ASP A 239 0.67 -5.69 34.69
CA ASP A 239 -0.63 -5.14 35.10
C ASP A 239 -1.80 -5.77 34.31
N ILE A 240 -1.62 -6.00 33.00
CA ILE A 240 -2.61 -6.67 32.16
C ILE A 240 -2.77 -8.13 32.60
N ALA A 241 -1.67 -8.85 32.86
CA ALA A 241 -1.73 -10.24 33.31
C ALA A 241 -2.47 -10.34 34.66
N ASP A 242 -2.07 -9.54 35.64
CA ASP A 242 -2.67 -9.49 36.98
C ASP A 242 -4.17 -9.17 36.93
N PHE A 243 -4.60 -8.29 36.01
CA PHE A 243 -6.01 -7.93 35.86
C PHE A 243 -6.87 -9.07 35.29
N PHE A 244 -6.30 -9.90 34.40
CA PHE A 244 -7.01 -11.01 33.75
C PHE A 244 -6.78 -12.36 34.44
N GLU A 245 -5.81 -12.48 35.35
CA GLU A 245 -5.64 -13.67 36.17
C GLU A 245 -6.84 -13.84 37.11
N GLU A 246 -7.41 -15.04 37.13
CA GLU A 246 -8.43 -15.37 38.12
C GLU A 246 -7.79 -15.37 39.51
N PRO A 247 -8.39 -14.72 40.51
CA PRO A 247 -7.87 -14.79 41.86
C PRO A 247 -7.84 -16.25 42.32
N PRO A 248 -6.80 -16.68 43.04
CA PRO A 248 -6.73 -18.05 43.52
C PRO A 248 -7.99 -18.38 44.31
N PRO A 249 -8.57 -19.57 44.12
CA PRO A 249 -9.83 -19.94 44.77
C PRO A 249 -9.70 -19.76 46.28
N ASP A 250 -10.72 -19.18 46.90
CA ASP A 250 -10.73 -18.94 48.35
C ASP A 250 -10.75 -20.27 49.12
N GLN A 251 -9.57 -20.73 49.50
CA GLN A 251 -9.37 -21.98 50.24
C GLN A 251 -9.81 -21.87 51.71
N ARG A 252 -10.19 -20.69 52.21
CA ARG A 252 -10.66 -20.55 53.61
C ARG A 252 -11.92 -21.37 53.88
N ARG A 253 -12.80 -21.49 52.87
CA ARG A 253 -14.04 -22.28 52.97
C ARG A 253 -13.82 -23.80 52.91
N TRP A 254 -12.62 -24.25 52.58
CA TRP A 254 -12.31 -25.68 52.44
C TRP A 254 -11.81 -26.30 53.74
N GLN A 255 -11.42 -25.48 54.73
CA GLN A 255 -10.99 -25.95 56.04
C GLN A 255 -12.13 -26.04 57.07
N GLU A 256 -13.34 -25.60 56.70
CA GLU A 256 -14.53 -25.59 57.56
C GLU A 256 -15.58 -26.66 57.17
N ALA A 257 -15.30 -27.50 56.17
CA ALA A 257 -16.17 -28.60 55.71
C ALA A 257 -15.51 -29.97 55.97
#